data_AF-A0AAW7BSN3-F1
#
_entry.id   AF-A0AAW7BSN3-F1
#
_cell.length_a   1.000
_cell.length_b   1.000
_cell.length_c   1.000
_cell.angle_alpha   90.00
_cell.angle_beta   90.00
_cell.angle_gamma   90.00
#
_symmetry.space_group_name_H-M   'P 1'
#
loop_
_entity.id
_entity.type
_entity.pdbx_description
1 polymer ?
#
loop_
_entity_poly.entity_id
_entity_poly.type
_entity_poly.pdbx_seq_one_letter_code
_entity_poly.pdbx_strand_id
1 'polypeptide(L)'
;GGKFLPDDAQVEFSGVEGWEYLPGVLTLERPVIWTLSDFNAVINSGINWQHHKPLYRRVYHKEGDRTLAALKGVLHYSPQPGLVLPPVNVEERLWI
;
A
#
# COMPACT_ATOMS: atom_id res chain seq x y z
N GLY A 1 -3.80 -4.89 -27.37
CA GLY A 1 -4.80 -4.52 -26.34
C GLY A 1 -4.08 -3.80 -25.23
N GLY A 2 -4.43 -2.55 -24.96
CA GLY A 2 -3.72 -1.71 -23.99
C GLY A 2 -3.88 -2.25 -22.56
N LYS A 3 -2.76 -2.44 -21.87
CA LYS A 3 -2.71 -2.80 -20.46
C LYS A 3 -3.20 -1.59 -19.66
N PHE A 4 -4.39 -1.66 -19.09
CA PHE A 4 -4.93 -0.61 -18.23
C PHE A 4 -4.09 -0.58 -16.96
N LEU A 5 -3.27 0.46 -16.80
CA LEU A 5 -2.65 0.78 -15.52
C LEU A 5 -3.66 1.70 -14.81
N PRO A 6 -3.99 1.43 -13.54
CA PRO A 6 -4.77 2.38 -12.77
C PRO A 6 -4.07 3.74 -12.75
N ASP A 7 -4.85 4.80 -12.58
CA ASP A 7 -4.33 6.16 -12.36
C ASP A 7 -4.40 6.51 -10.86
N ASP A 8 -3.73 7.59 -10.46
CA ASP A 8 -3.70 8.04 -9.06
C ASP A 8 -5.09 8.40 -8.50
N ALA A 9 -6.07 8.71 -9.36
CA ALA A 9 -7.44 8.97 -8.93
C ALA A 9 -8.25 7.68 -8.69
N GLN A 10 -7.70 6.52 -9.07
CA GLN A 10 -8.37 5.23 -8.88
C GLN A 10 -8.02 4.57 -7.55
N VAL A 11 -6.87 4.88 -6.94
CA VAL A 11 -6.41 4.24 -5.70
C VAL A 11 -6.07 5.30 -4.67
N GLU A 12 -6.72 5.24 -3.51
CA GLU A 12 -6.35 6.04 -2.35
C GLU A 12 -6.36 5.17 -1.10
N PHE A 13 -5.26 5.16 -0.35
CA PHE A 13 -5.24 4.69 1.02
C PHE A 13 -5.13 5.88 1.97
N SER A 14 -5.99 5.94 2.96
CA SER A 14 -5.97 6.95 4.02
C SER A 14 -5.88 6.25 5.37
N GLY A 15 -4.86 6.56 6.17
CA GLY A 15 -4.63 5.83 7.41
C GLY A 15 -3.44 6.33 8.23
N VAL A 16 -2.92 5.43 9.05
CA VAL A 16 -1.80 5.65 9.97
C VAL A 16 -0.77 4.55 9.78
N GLU A 17 0.48 4.96 9.63
CA GLU A 17 1.66 4.12 9.74
C GLU A 17 2.14 4.05 11.19
N GLY A 18 2.36 2.84 11.71
CA GLY A 18 2.99 2.62 13.01
C GLY A 18 4.46 2.24 12.85
N TRP A 19 5.35 2.99 13.48
CA TRP A 19 6.81 2.84 13.40
C TRP A 19 7.43 2.46 14.75
N GLU A 20 8.31 1.47 14.72
CA GLU A 20 9.00 0.93 15.89
C GLU A 20 10.51 1.23 15.82
N TYR A 21 11.07 1.73 16.92
CA TYR A 21 12.54 1.85 17.11
C TYR A 21 13.14 0.55 17.64
N LEU A 22 12.40 -0.16 18.51
CA LEU A 22 12.70 -1.50 18.99
C LEU A 22 11.52 -2.43 18.65
N PRO A 23 11.78 -3.71 18.31
CA PRO A 23 10.71 -4.65 17.99
C PRO A 23 9.63 -4.70 19.07
N GLY A 24 8.37 -4.50 18.67
CA GLY A 24 7.20 -4.51 19.55
C GLY A 24 6.95 -3.22 20.34
N VAL A 25 7.80 -2.20 20.19
CA VAL A 25 7.62 -0.90 20.87
C VAL A 25 7.27 0.16 19.85
N LEU A 26 5.97 0.43 19.69
CA LEU A 26 5.47 1.50 18.84
C LEU A 26 5.97 2.85 19.36
N THR A 27 6.73 3.56 18.54
CA THR A 27 7.40 4.82 18.92
C THR A 27 6.85 6.04 18.19
N LEU A 28 6.22 5.83 17.04
CA LEU A 28 5.65 6.90 16.24
C LEU A 28 4.47 6.37 15.43
N GLU A 29 3.36 7.11 15.49
CA GLU A 29 2.25 6.99 14.56
C GLU A 29 2.28 8.17 13.60
N ARG A 30 2.17 7.91 12.30
CA ARG A 30 2.20 8.94 11.27
C ARG A 30 0.96 8.82 10.38
N PRO A 31 0.11 9.86 10.30
CA PRO A 31 -0.98 9.86 9.34
C PRO A 31 -0.41 9.91 7.91
N VAL A 32 -1.03 9.17 7.01
CA VAL A 32 -0.62 9.08 5.61
C VAL A 32 -1.82 9.06 4.69
N ILE A 33 -1.61 9.60 3.50
CA ILE A 33 -2.46 9.41 2.33
C ILE A 33 -1.54 8.88 1.24
N TRP A 34 -1.89 7.75 0.64
CA TRP A 34 -1.16 7.19 -0.47
C TRP A 34 -2.02 7.07 -1.71
N THR A 35 -1.44 7.41 -2.85
CA THR A 35 -2.05 7.18 -4.17
C THR A 35 -1.31 6.08 -4.91
N LEU A 36 -1.67 5.77 -6.16
CA LEU A 36 -0.94 4.76 -6.92
C LEU A 36 0.55 5.11 -7.10
N SER A 37 0.90 6.39 -7.19
CA SER A 37 2.27 6.91 -7.28
C SER A 37 3.17 6.51 -6.11
N ASP A 38 2.57 6.18 -4.96
CA ASP A 38 3.26 5.70 -3.77
C ASP A 38 3.68 4.21 -3.85
N PHE A 39 3.27 3.51 -4.90
CA PHE A 39 3.54 2.10 -5.12
C PHE A 39 4.38 1.86 -6.38
N ASN A 40 5.31 0.91 -6.27
CA ASN A 40 6.06 0.41 -7.41
C ASN A 40 5.29 -0.74 -8.07
N ALA A 41 5.08 -0.66 -9.38
CA ALA A 41 4.64 -1.80 -10.17
C ALA A 41 5.64 -2.94 -10.03
N VAL A 42 5.17 -4.14 -9.74
CA VAL A 42 6.01 -5.32 -9.64
C VAL A 42 6.25 -5.86 -11.06
N ILE A 43 7.23 -5.29 -11.76
CA ILE A 43 7.44 -5.58 -13.20
C ILE A 43 8.23 -6.89 -13.41
N ASN A 44 9.09 -7.31 -12.46
CA ASN A 44 10.06 -8.39 -12.65
C ASN A 44 10.36 -9.24 -11.38
N SER A 45 9.38 -9.61 -10.56
CA SER A 45 9.69 -10.33 -9.30
C SER A 45 9.88 -11.85 -9.42
N GLY A 46 9.85 -12.45 -10.62
CA GLY A 46 9.83 -13.92 -10.75
C GLY A 46 8.57 -14.57 -10.17
N ILE A 47 7.68 -13.79 -9.55
CA ILE A 47 6.33 -14.18 -9.20
C ILE A 47 5.59 -14.29 -10.51
N ASN A 48 5.32 -15.54 -10.87
CA ASN A 48 4.63 -15.93 -12.07
C ASN A 48 3.33 -15.09 -12.17
N TRP A 49 3.17 -14.33 -13.25
CA TRP A 49 2.01 -13.45 -13.52
C TRP A 49 0.73 -14.27 -13.79
N GLN A 50 0.45 -15.28 -12.96
CA GLN A 50 -0.53 -16.33 -13.18
C GLN A 50 -1.98 -15.84 -13.30
N HIS A 51 -2.25 -14.55 -13.03
CA HIS A 51 -3.60 -14.00 -13.06
C HIS A 51 -3.79 -12.74 -13.90
N HIS A 52 -2.81 -12.32 -14.72
CA HIS A 52 -2.90 -11.10 -15.55
C HIS A 52 -3.25 -9.80 -14.81
N LYS A 53 -3.25 -9.79 -13.48
CA LYS A 53 -3.54 -8.60 -12.65
C LYS A 53 -2.24 -7.88 -12.32
N PRO A 54 -2.16 -6.55 -12.51
CA PRO A 54 -0.99 -5.78 -12.08
C PRO A 54 -0.88 -5.83 -10.55
N LEU A 55 0.28 -6.28 -10.07
CA LEU A 55 0.64 -6.24 -8.66
C LEU A 55 1.45 -4.96 -8.40
N TYR A 56 1.02 -4.21 -7.39
CA TYR A 56 1.70 -3.01 -6.91
C TYR A 56 2.19 -3.25 -5.49
N ARG A 57 3.40 -2.79 -5.17
CA ARG A 57 3.96 -2.88 -3.82
C ARG A 57 4.59 -1.57 -3.40
N ARG A 58 4.38 -1.17 -2.16
CA ARG A 58 5.20 -0.16 -1.50
C ARG A 58 6.24 -0.89 -0.66
N VAL A 59 7.52 -0.55 -0.83
CA VAL A 59 8.61 -1.24 -0.15
C VAL A 59 9.19 -0.32 0.92
N TYR A 60 9.02 -0.71 2.18
CA TYR A 60 9.57 0.03 3.31
C TYR A 60 11.00 -0.41 3.58
N HIS A 61 11.94 0.53 3.57
CA HIS A 61 13.37 0.22 3.69
C HIS A 61 13.97 0.55 5.07
N LYS A 62 13.17 1.11 6.01
CA LYS A 62 13.55 1.80 7.27
C LYS A 62 13.69 3.31 7.11
N GLU A 63 13.35 4.03 8.17
CA GLU A 63 13.56 5.47 8.32
C GLU A 63 14.51 5.70 9.50
N GLY A 64 15.79 5.91 9.21
CA GLY A 64 16.85 5.88 10.23
C GLY A 64 16.86 4.53 10.94
N ASP A 65 16.73 4.55 12.26
CA ASP A 65 16.68 3.36 13.12
C ASP A 65 15.27 2.78 13.29
N ARG A 66 14.25 3.39 12.66
CA ARG A 66 12.86 2.96 12.78
C ARG A 66 12.45 2.06 11.64
N THR A 67 11.62 1.08 11.96
CA THR A 67 11.02 0.17 10.99
C THR A 67 9.50 0.28 11.04
N LEU A 68 8.84 0.26 9.88
CA LEU A 68 7.38 0.22 9.82
C LEU A 68 6.90 -1.12 10.36
N ALA A 69 6.03 -1.12 11.37
CA ALA A 69 5.57 -2.33 12.04
C ALA A 69 4.05 -2.51 11.98
N ALA A 70 3.29 -1.47 11.65
CA ALA A 70 1.84 -1.57 11.56
C ALA A 70 1.27 -0.63 10.51
N LEU A 71 0.12 -1.02 9.97
CA LEU A 71 -0.69 -0.17 9.12
C LEU A 71 -2.16 -0.29 9.50
N LYS A 72 -2.83 0.84 9.69
CA LYS A 72 -4.27 0.89 9.92
C LYS A 72 -4.91 1.98 9.09
N GLY A 73 -5.95 1.66 8.34
CA GLY A 73 -6.66 2.64 7.52
C GLY A 73 -7.67 2.03 6.57
N VAL A 74 -8.03 2.83 5.56
CA VAL A 74 -9.04 2.48 4.57
C VAL A 74 -8.45 2.65 3.18
N LEU A 75 -8.62 1.62 2.34
CA LEU A 75 -8.27 1.63 0.92
C LEU A 75 -9.54 1.80 0.08
N HIS A 76 -9.55 2.84 -0.73
CA HIS A 76 -10.56 3.09 -1.76
C HIS A 76 -9.99 2.70 -3.12
N TYR A 77 -10.81 2.00 -3.92
CA TYR A 77 -10.48 1.65 -5.29
C TYR A 77 -11.66 1.91 -6.24
N SER A 78 -11.39 2.67 -7.30
CA SER A 78 -12.34 3.01 -8.36
C SER A 78 -11.75 2.61 -9.72
N PRO A 79 -11.95 1.38 -10.20
CA PRO A 79 -11.31 0.87 -11.43
C PRO A 79 -11.65 1.67 -12.70
N GLN A 80 -12.74 2.42 -12.68
CA GLN A 80 -13.15 3.33 -13.76
C GLN A 80 -13.96 4.49 -13.17
N PRO A 81 -14.03 5.65 -13.86
CA PRO A 81 -14.80 6.79 -13.39
C PRO A 81 -16.27 6.42 -13.11
N GLY A 82 -16.76 6.80 -11.93
CA GLY A 82 -18.13 6.55 -11.50
C GLY A 82 -18.41 5.14 -10.98
N LEU A 83 -17.43 4.22 -10.98
CA LEU A 83 -17.54 2.90 -10.35
C LEU A 83 -16.65 2.83 -9.11
N VAL A 84 -17.20 3.18 -7.95
CA VAL A 84 -16.53 3.08 -6.66
C VAL A 84 -16.83 1.72 -6.05
N LEU A 85 -15.79 0.94 -5.74
CA LEU A 85 -15.95 -0.30 -4.98
C LEU A 85 -16.08 0.00 -3.48
N PRO A 86 -16.70 -0.90 -2.70
CA PRO A 86 -16.71 -0.77 -1.25
C PRO A 86 -15.29 -0.61 -0.70
N PRO A 87 -15.07 0.31 0.26
CA PRO A 87 -13.77 0.49 0.88
C PRO A 87 -13.31 -0.79 1.57
N VAL A 88 -12.01 -1.01 1.54
CA VAL A 88 -11.36 -2.12 2.24
C VAL A 88 -10.68 -1.58 3.48
N ASN A 89 -11.08 -2.08 4.65
CA ASN A 89 -10.36 -1.78 5.88
C ASN A 89 -9.06 -2.59 5.90
N VAL A 90 -7.95 -1.91 6.20
CA VAL A 90 -6.63 -2.51 6.34
C VAL A 90 -6.23 -2.35 7.80
N GLU A 91 -5.98 -3.46 8.47
CA GLU A 91 -5.43 -3.50 9.84
C GLU A 91 -4.38 -4.61 9.88
N GLU A 92 -3.12 -4.23 9.65
CA GLU A 92 -2.03 -5.18 9.47
C GLU A 92 -0.90 -4.89 10.45
N ARG A 93 -0.38 -5.95 11.08
CA ARG A 93 0.90 -5.92 11.78
C ARG A 93 1.96 -6.52 10.85
N LEU A 94 2.94 -5.72 10.51
CA LEU A 94 4.00 -6.10 9.59
C LEU A 94 5.07 -6.88 10.36
N TRP A 95 5.32 -8.10 9.93
CA TRP A 95 6.46 -8.90 10.37
C TRP A 95 7.56 -8.71 9.32
N ILE A 96 8.71 -8.21 9.74
CA ILE A 96 9.88 -7.95 8.87
C ILE A 96 11.01 -8.87 9.29
#